data_AF-A0A3B0ANB3-F1
#
_entry.id   AF-A0A3B0ANB3-F1
#
_cell.length_a   1.000
_cell.length_b   1.000
_cell.length_c   1.000
_cell.angle_alpha   90.00
_cell.angle_beta   90.00
_cell.angle_gamma   90.00
#
_symmetry.space_group_name_H-M   'P 1'
#
loop_
_entity.id
_entity.type
_entity.pdbx_description
1 polymer ?
#
loop_
_entity_poly.entity_id
_entity_poly.type
_entity_poly.pdbx_seq_one_letter_code
_entity_poly.pdbx_strand_id
1 'polypeptide(L)'
;MTNDRPLEGRIIPAGELAPVDLPPRAPGPGDIPPWRPSPPAAPPAEPPPPVVHVHVHLPAAPNPGELVPIEAERRWNWAWLRAWARPRQTILAALLALTPLPPYAHSAASAWAATLTEARAEASVSGAYVIALGALAITAVADARTRRWYWRTALTITAAGLYGVIDPFDPITSITGVPA
;
A
#
# COMPACT_ATOMS: atom_id res chain seq x y z
N MET A 1 37.02 -35.60 50.00
CA MET A 1 35.68 -36.21 49.93
C MET A 1 35.57 -36.86 48.55
N THR A 2 36.34 -37.89 48.22
CA THR A 2 36.31 -39.28 48.72
C THR A 2 34.98 -39.95 48.43
N ASN A 3 34.96 -40.81 47.41
CA ASN A 3 34.42 -42.16 47.50
C ASN A 3 34.98 -42.99 46.35
N ASP A 4 36.22 -43.47 46.54
CA ASP A 4 36.66 -44.75 46.00
C ASP A 4 35.74 -45.83 46.59
N ARG A 5 35.09 -46.62 45.72
CA ARG A 5 34.59 -47.94 46.11
C ARG A 5 35.25 -48.99 45.21
N PRO A 6 36.01 -49.93 45.79
CA PRO A 6 36.64 -51.00 45.04
C PRO A 6 35.56 -51.99 44.57
N LEU A 7 35.59 -52.36 43.29
CA LEU A 7 34.82 -53.50 42.80
C LEU A 7 35.51 -54.78 43.31
N GLU A 8 35.06 -55.28 44.45
CA GLU A 8 35.40 -56.61 44.93
C GLU A 8 34.98 -57.64 43.88
N GLY A 9 35.96 -58.25 43.23
CA GLY A 9 35.76 -59.38 42.35
C GLY A 9 35.25 -60.58 43.15
N ARG A 10 33.94 -60.86 43.06
CA ARG A 10 33.38 -62.11 43.54
C ARG A 10 33.94 -63.24 42.68
N ILE A 11 34.94 -63.95 43.20
CA ILE A 11 35.46 -65.18 42.63
C ILE A 11 34.34 -66.22 42.75
N ILE A 12 33.74 -66.62 41.62
CA ILE A 12 32.78 -67.73 41.57
C ILE A 12 33.58 -69.02 41.80
N PRO A 13 33.29 -69.82 42.82
CA PRO A 13 33.99 -71.08 43.04
C PRO A 13 33.78 -72.03 41.88
N ALA A 14 34.85 -72.68 41.42
CA ALA A 14 34.82 -73.66 40.35
C ALA A 14 33.99 -74.89 40.80
N GLY A 15 32.72 -74.90 40.39
CA GLY A 15 31.75 -75.95 40.77
C GLY A 15 30.30 -75.50 40.71
N GLU A 16 30.03 -74.19 40.64
CA GLU A 16 28.67 -73.62 40.63
C GLU A 16 28.15 -73.24 39.23
N LEU A 17 28.74 -73.80 38.18
CA LEU A 17 28.17 -73.71 36.83
C LEU A 17 27.13 -74.82 36.68
N ALA A 18 25.85 -74.45 36.72
CA ALA A 18 24.78 -75.32 36.23
C ALA A 18 25.17 -75.85 34.83
N PRO A 19 24.82 -77.11 34.46
CA PRO A 19 25.10 -77.62 33.14
C PRO A 19 24.43 -76.69 32.13
N VAL A 20 25.23 -75.91 31.41
CA VAL A 20 24.72 -75.15 30.29
C VAL A 20 24.49 -76.20 29.20
N ASP A 21 23.23 -76.51 28.93
CA ASP A 21 22.83 -77.31 27.77
C ASP A 21 23.25 -76.56 26.50
N LEU A 22 24.48 -76.83 26.07
CA LEU A 22 25.01 -76.29 24.83
C LEU A 22 24.27 -76.97 23.68
N PRO A 23 23.75 -76.20 22.70
CA PRO A 23 23.08 -76.80 21.56
C PRO A 23 24.06 -77.73 20.81
N PRO A 24 23.57 -78.85 20.23
CA PRO A 24 24.42 -79.89 19.62
C PRO A 24 25.19 -79.42 18.37
N ARG A 25 24.97 -78.19 17.92
CA ARG A 25 25.56 -77.58 16.73
C ARG A 25 25.74 -76.09 16.97
N ALA A 26 26.84 -75.53 16.43
CA ALA A 26 27.04 -74.09 16.36
C ALA A 26 25.98 -73.44 15.43
N PRO A 27 25.48 -72.23 15.75
CA PRO A 27 24.54 -71.51 14.90
C PRO A 27 25.11 -71.32 13.48
N GLY A 28 24.27 -71.51 12.45
CA GLY A 28 24.67 -71.27 11.07
C GLY A 28 24.71 -69.77 10.72
N PRO A 29 25.29 -69.39 9.58
CA PRO A 29 25.30 -68.00 9.12
C PRO A 29 23.87 -67.54 8.81
N GLY A 30 23.25 -66.80 9.73
CA GLY A 30 21.87 -66.31 9.63
C GLY A 30 20.98 -66.70 10.81
N ASP A 31 21.40 -67.67 11.64
CA ASP A 31 20.68 -68.06 12.84
C ASP A 31 20.91 -67.00 13.94
N ILE A 32 19.82 -66.49 14.54
CA ILE A 32 19.92 -65.57 15.69
C ILE A 32 20.33 -66.44 16.89
N PRO A 33 21.49 -66.19 17.51
CA PRO A 33 21.91 -67.00 18.64
C PRO A 33 20.95 -66.81 19.81
N PRO A 34 20.67 -67.87 20.59
CA PRO A 34 19.61 -67.87 21.61
C PRO A 34 19.84 -66.89 22.76
N TRP A 35 21.07 -66.39 22.92
CA TRP A 35 21.40 -65.35 23.90
C TRP A 35 21.15 -63.92 23.40
N ARG A 36 20.75 -63.71 22.14
CA ARG A 36 20.33 -62.39 21.65
C ARG A 36 18.82 -62.22 21.87
N PRO A 37 18.38 -61.14 22.55
CA PRO A 37 16.97 -60.81 22.62
C PRO A 37 16.43 -60.48 21.22
N SER A 38 15.21 -60.93 20.92
CA SER A 38 14.52 -60.57 19.69
C SER A 38 14.40 -59.04 19.56
N PRO A 39 14.57 -58.46 18.36
CA PRO A 39 14.42 -57.02 18.17
C PRO A 39 13.01 -56.57 18.60
N PRO A 40 12.86 -55.39 19.23
CA PRO A 40 11.55 -54.83 19.53
C PRO A 40 10.74 -54.67 18.24
N ALA A 41 9.43 -54.95 18.32
CA ALA A 41 8.53 -54.71 17.20
C ALA A 41 8.60 -53.23 16.77
N ALA A 42 8.69 -52.98 15.47
CA ALA A 42 8.77 -51.63 14.94
C ALA A 42 7.50 -50.82 15.33
N PRO A 43 7.63 -49.54 15.71
CA PRO A 43 6.48 -48.70 16.00
C PRO A 43 5.60 -48.50 14.74
N PRO A 44 4.29 -48.22 14.91
CA PRO A 44 3.39 -47.93 13.79
C PRO A 44 3.94 -46.80 12.92
N ALA A 45 3.86 -46.95 11.60
CA ALA A 45 4.32 -45.94 10.66
C ALA A 45 3.59 -44.61 10.89
N GLU A 46 4.34 -43.53 11.04
CA GLU A 46 3.80 -42.16 11.15
C GLU A 46 3.07 -41.77 9.85
N PRO A 47 1.91 -41.10 9.91
CA PRO A 47 1.24 -40.62 8.71
C PRO A 47 2.15 -39.62 7.96
N PRO A 48 2.15 -39.64 6.62
CA PRO A 48 3.00 -38.75 5.83
C PRO A 48 2.67 -37.27 6.12
N PRO A 49 3.68 -36.39 6.22
CA PRO A 49 3.44 -34.98 6.49
C PRO A 49 2.59 -34.36 5.36
N PRO A 50 1.68 -33.41 5.68
CA PRO A 50 0.89 -32.73 4.66
C PRO A 50 1.82 -31.94 3.73
N VAL A 51 1.89 -32.35 2.46
CA VAL A 51 2.66 -31.66 1.43
C VAL A 51 1.91 -30.39 1.02
N VAL A 52 2.27 -29.26 1.61
CA VAL A 52 1.75 -27.95 1.21
C VAL A 52 2.39 -27.55 -0.12
N HIS A 53 1.62 -27.61 -1.20
CA HIS A 53 2.06 -27.20 -2.53
C HIS A 53 1.93 -25.67 -2.67
N VAL A 54 3.00 -24.94 -2.34
CA VAL A 54 3.05 -23.48 -2.54
C VAL A 54 3.26 -23.19 -4.02
N HIS A 55 2.21 -22.75 -4.71
CA HIS A 55 2.32 -22.25 -6.08
C HIS A 55 2.78 -20.80 -6.05
N VAL A 56 4.08 -20.57 -6.23
CA VAL A 56 4.63 -19.22 -6.39
C VAL A 56 4.51 -18.83 -7.87
N HIS A 57 3.53 -17.97 -8.17
CA HIS A 57 3.49 -17.30 -9.46
C HIS A 57 4.59 -16.23 -9.50
N LEU A 58 5.78 -16.60 -9.98
CA LEU A 58 6.78 -15.62 -10.36
C LEU A 58 6.31 -14.96 -11.67
N PRO A 59 6.14 -13.62 -11.72
CA PRO A 59 6.03 -12.94 -13.00
C PRO A 59 7.28 -13.28 -13.80
N ALA A 60 7.07 -13.75 -15.03
CA ALA A 60 8.15 -14.20 -15.91
C ALA A 60 9.24 -13.12 -15.99
N ALA A 61 10.49 -13.51 -15.72
CA ALA A 61 11.63 -12.65 -16.00
C ALA A 61 11.62 -12.32 -17.51
N PRO A 62 11.80 -11.05 -17.93
CA PRO A 62 11.81 -10.71 -19.34
C PRO A 62 12.88 -11.52 -20.07
N ASN A 63 12.53 -12.11 -21.21
CA ASN A 63 13.47 -12.84 -22.05
C ASN A 63 14.64 -11.91 -22.43
N PRO A 64 15.92 -12.28 -22.20
CA PRO A 64 17.07 -11.42 -22.51
C PRO A 64 17.26 -11.04 -23.99
N GLY A 65 16.45 -11.57 -24.90
CA GLY A 65 16.48 -11.28 -26.34
C GLY A 65 15.22 -10.61 -26.88
N GLU A 66 14.20 -10.41 -26.04
CA GLU A 66 13.03 -9.64 -26.43
C GLU A 66 13.33 -8.19 -26.10
N LEU A 67 13.73 -7.43 -27.11
CA LEU A 67 13.70 -5.98 -27.08
C LEU A 67 12.24 -5.58 -26.86
N VAL A 68 11.76 -5.63 -25.62
CA VAL A 68 10.55 -4.93 -25.23
C VAL A 68 10.86 -3.49 -25.61
N PRO A 69 10.17 -2.89 -26.61
CA PRO A 69 10.32 -1.47 -26.82
C PRO A 69 10.04 -0.86 -25.46
N ILE A 70 11.04 -0.16 -24.90
CA ILE A 70 10.79 0.73 -23.78
C ILE A 70 9.86 1.78 -24.38
N GLU A 71 8.56 1.49 -24.34
CA GLU A 71 7.48 2.41 -24.63
C GLU A 71 7.45 3.41 -23.47
N ALA A 72 8.57 4.09 -23.27
CA ALA A 72 8.66 5.37 -22.61
C ALA A 72 8.05 6.46 -23.51
N GLU A 73 6.93 6.16 -24.16
CA GLU A 73 5.98 7.21 -24.50
C GLU A 73 5.13 7.42 -23.24
N ARG A 74 5.72 8.11 -22.26
CA ARG A 74 4.98 8.86 -21.25
C ARG A 74 4.26 10.02 -21.95
N ARG A 75 3.41 9.70 -22.93
CA ARG A 75 2.46 10.62 -23.54
C ARG A 75 1.71 11.21 -22.38
N TRP A 76 1.91 12.51 -22.17
CA TRP A 76 1.23 13.28 -21.14
C TRP A 76 -0.28 13.14 -21.40
N ASN A 77 -0.88 12.15 -20.74
CA ASN A 77 -2.21 11.70 -21.10
C ASN A 77 -3.22 12.65 -20.47
N TRP A 78 -3.46 13.77 -21.14
CA TRP A 78 -4.50 14.73 -20.80
C TRP A 78 -5.91 14.12 -20.90
N ALA A 79 -6.08 12.83 -21.21
CA ALA A 79 -7.39 12.19 -21.14
C ALA A 79 -7.94 12.22 -19.71
N TRP A 80 -7.10 12.06 -18.68
CA TRP A 80 -7.55 12.22 -17.29
C TRP A 80 -8.09 13.63 -17.05
N LEU A 81 -7.36 14.66 -17.50
CA LEU A 81 -7.79 16.04 -17.33
C LEU A 81 -9.04 16.33 -18.16
N ARG A 82 -9.15 15.83 -19.39
CA ARG A 82 -10.36 16.01 -20.23
C ARG A 82 -11.57 15.28 -19.66
N ALA A 83 -11.37 14.09 -19.09
CA ALA A 83 -12.42 13.33 -18.42
C ALA A 83 -12.88 14.02 -17.13
N TRP A 84 -11.96 14.62 -16.38
CA TRP A 84 -12.25 15.41 -15.18
C TRP A 84 -12.88 16.77 -15.52
N ALA A 85 -12.31 17.48 -16.49
CA ALA A 85 -12.71 18.82 -16.86
C ALA A 85 -14.03 18.87 -17.64
N ARG A 86 -14.48 17.75 -18.21
CA ARG A 86 -15.78 17.63 -18.90
C ARG A 86 -16.09 18.87 -19.74
N PRO A 87 -15.36 19.11 -20.84
CA PRO A 87 -15.23 20.42 -21.48
C PRO A 87 -16.58 21.08 -21.79
N ARG A 88 -17.58 20.30 -22.23
CA ARG A 88 -18.95 20.81 -22.47
C ARG A 88 -19.62 21.34 -21.21
N GLN A 89 -19.51 20.64 -20.09
CA GLN A 89 -20.08 21.10 -18.81
C GLN A 89 -19.34 22.33 -18.28
N THR A 90 -18.03 22.41 -18.47
CA THR A 90 -17.25 23.59 -18.08
C THR A 90 -17.57 24.81 -18.93
N ILE A 91 -17.74 24.64 -20.25
CA ILE A 91 -18.16 25.73 -21.13
C ILE A 91 -19.55 26.23 -20.74
N LEU A 92 -20.52 25.33 -20.53
CA LEU A 92 -21.86 25.69 -20.06
C LEU A 92 -21.81 26.39 -18.69
N ALA A 93 -21.04 25.87 -17.75
CA ALA A 93 -20.85 26.46 -16.42
C ALA A 93 -20.21 27.85 -16.50
N ALA A 94 -19.18 28.03 -17.32
CA ALA A 94 -18.51 29.29 -17.55
C ALA A 94 -19.44 30.32 -18.19
N LEU A 95 -20.21 29.92 -19.21
CA LEU A 95 -21.26 30.76 -19.78
C LEU A 95 -22.22 31.20 -18.69
N LEU A 96 -22.79 30.25 -17.92
CA LEU A 96 -23.76 30.56 -16.87
C LEU A 96 -23.19 31.43 -15.74
N ALA A 97 -21.90 31.28 -15.43
CA ALA A 97 -21.19 32.08 -14.44
C ALA A 97 -20.94 33.53 -14.91
N LEU A 98 -20.74 33.71 -16.23
CA LEU A 98 -20.46 34.99 -16.86
C LEU A 98 -21.71 35.68 -17.42
N THR A 99 -22.81 34.94 -17.61
CA THR A 99 -24.08 35.51 -18.06
C THR A 99 -24.54 36.54 -17.04
N PRO A 100 -24.76 37.81 -17.44
CA PRO A 100 -25.30 38.82 -16.56
C PRO A 100 -26.71 38.40 -16.13
N LEU A 101 -26.97 38.47 -14.83
CA LEU A 101 -28.30 38.20 -14.31
C LEU A 101 -29.19 39.41 -14.67
N PRO A 102 -30.31 39.22 -15.40
CA PRO A 102 -31.17 40.31 -15.86
C PRO A 102 -31.55 41.34 -14.79
N PRO A 103 -31.85 40.96 -13.53
CA PRO A 103 -32.20 41.96 -12.50
C PRO A 103 -31.02 42.74 -11.92
N TYR A 104 -29.77 42.29 -12.10
CA TYR A 104 -28.60 42.86 -11.41
C TYR A 104 -27.53 43.44 -12.36
N ALA A 105 -27.67 43.27 -13.68
CA ALA A 105 -26.72 43.70 -14.73
C ALA A 105 -25.27 43.18 -14.57
N HIS A 106 -24.98 42.47 -13.48
CA HIS A 106 -23.69 41.88 -13.15
C HIS A 106 -23.79 40.35 -13.19
N SER A 107 -22.69 39.70 -13.54
CA SER A 107 -22.58 38.24 -13.48
C SER A 107 -22.22 37.78 -12.07
N ALA A 108 -22.57 36.54 -11.72
CA ALA A 108 -22.21 35.97 -10.41
C ALA A 108 -20.68 35.93 -10.21
N ALA A 109 -19.92 35.70 -11.28
CA ALA A 109 -18.47 35.79 -11.26
C ALA A 109 -17.97 37.21 -10.93
N SER A 110 -18.56 38.24 -11.54
CA SER A 110 -18.17 39.63 -11.26
C SER A 110 -18.55 40.08 -9.84
N ALA A 111 -19.70 39.65 -9.32
CA ALA A 111 -20.10 39.94 -7.95
C ALA A 111 -19.15 39.27 -6.95
N TRP A 112 -18.79 38.01 -7.18
CA TRP A 112 -17.80 37.32 -6.35
C TRP A 112 -16.41 37.97 -6.42
N ALA A 113 -15.95 38.37 -7.60
CA ALA A 113 -14.69 39.10 -7.74
C ALA A 113 -14.71 40.41 -6.93
N ALA A 114 -15.80 41.18 -6.99
CA ALA A 114 -15.96 42.41 -6.22
C ALA A 114 -15.87 42.15 -4.70
N THR A 115 -16.55 41.11 -4.20
CA THR A 115 -16.49 40.75 -2.76
C THR A 115 -15.09 40.37 -2.30
N LEU A 116 -14.30 39.70 -3.15
CA LEU A 116 -12.91 39.35 -2.80
C LEU A 116 -11.99 40.58 -2.84
N THR A 117 -12.20 41.50 -3.78
CA THR A 117 -11.48 42.78 -3.82
C THR A 117 -11.77 43.62 -2.59
N GLU A 118 -13.03 43.67 -2.16
CA GLU A 118 -13.44 44.35 -0.92
C GLU A 118 -12.83 43.68 0.31
N ALA A 119 -12.89 42.34 0.41
CA ALA A 119 -12.24 41.60 1.49
C ALA A 119 -10.71 41.83 1.54
N ARG A 120 -10.06 41.99 0.38
CA ARG A 120 -8.64 42.29 0.27
C ARG A 120 -8.32 43.70 0.79
N ALA A 121 -9.18 44.67 0.49
CA ALA A 121 -9.04 46.05 0.92
C ALA A 121 -9.35 46.24 2.43
N GLU A 122 -10.35 45.55 2.95
CA GLU A 122 -10.84 45.74 4.32
C GLU A 122 -10.18 44.85 5.36
N ALA A 123 -9.98 43.56 5.07
CA ALA A 123 -9.48 42.61 6.05
C ALA A 123 -7.96 42.43 5.96
N SER A 124 -7.49 41.94 4.81
CA SER A 124 -6.08 41.78 4.46
C SER A 124 -5.95 41.00 3.16
N VAL A 125 -4.80 41.14 2.50
CA VAL A 125 -4.42 40.31 1.34
C VAL A 125 -4.50 38.81 1.69
N SER A 126 -3.92 38.41 2.82
CA SER A 126 -3.94 37.01 3.26
C SER A 126 -5.36 36.49 3.54
N GLY A 127 -6.22 37.31 4.15
CA GLY A 127 -7.62 36.95 4.41
C GLY A 127 -8.40 36.70 3.12
N ALA A 128 -8.24 37.57 2.13
CA ALA A 128 -8.87 37.41 0.81
C ALA A 128 -8.42 36.11 0.12
N TYR A 129 -7.14 35.75 0.21
CA TYR A 129 -6.64 34.48 -0.33
C TYR A 129 -7.21 33.26 0.38
N VAL A 130 -7.35 33.29 1.70
CA VAL A 130 -7.97 32.18 2.46
C VAL A 130 -9.42 31.99 2.03
N ILE A 131 -10.17 33.07 1.87
CA ILE A 131 -11.57 33.02 1.39
C ILE A 131 -11.62 32.47 -0.04
N ALA A 132 -10.80 33.01 -0.95
CA ALA A 132 -10.82 32.63 -2.36
C ALA A 132 -10.39 31.17 -2.57
N LEU A 133 -9.26 30.75 -1.98
CA LEU A 133 -8.76 29.38 -2.07
C LEU A 133 -9.66 28.39 -1.33
N GLY A 134 -10.20 28.78 -0.17
CA GLY A 134 -11.15 27.95 0.59
C GLY A 134 -12.42 27.69 -0.21
N ALA A 135 -13.02 28.72 -0.79
CA ALA A 135 -14.20 28.59 -1.64
C ALA A 135 -13.92 27.72 -2.87
N LEU A 136 -12.76 27.91 -3.54
CA LEU A 136 -12.35 27.09 -4.67
C LEU A 136 -12.13 25.61 -4.28
N ALA A 137 -11.52 25.35 -3.13
CA ALA A 137 -11.28 24.00 -2.64
C ALA A 137 -12.60 23.28 -2.31
N ILE A 138 -13.53 23.98 -1.65
CA ILE A 138 -14.86 23.43 -1.30
C ILE A 138 -15.63 23.09 -2.57
N THR A 139 -15.69 24.00 -3.55
CA THR A 139 -16.41 23.76 -4.80
C THR A 139 -15.74 22.67 -5.64
N ALA A 140 -14.41 22.57 -5.64
CA ALA A 140 -13.66 21.49 -6.30
C ALA A 140 -13.94 20.12 -5.68
N VAL A 141 -13.93 20.01 -4.36
CA VAL A 141 -14.25 18.76 -3.66
C VAL A 141 -15.73 18.38 -3.88
N ALA A 142 -16.64 19.36 -3.81
CA ALA A 142 -18.06 19.14 -4.03
C ALA A 142 -18.37 18.69 -5.47
N ASP A 143 -17.75 19.33 -6.47
CA ASP A 143 -17.85 18.95 -7.89
C ASP A 143 -17.30 17.54 -8.13
N ALA A 144 -16.15 17.21 -7.55
CA ALA A 144 -15.55 15.89 -7.68
C ALA A 144 -16.41 14.77 -7.06
N ARG A 145 -17.05 15.04 -5.91
CA ARG A 145 -17.89 14.06 -5.20
C ARG A 145 -19.27 13.89 -5.83
N THR A 146 -19.94 15.00 -6.12
CA THR A 146 -21.36 14.98 -6.52
C THR A 146 -21.56 14.98 -8.03
N ARG A 147 -20.56 15.45 -8.80
CA ARG A 147 -20.56 15.53 -10.27
C ARG A 147 -21.78 16.29 -10.84
N ARG A 148 -22.39 17.19 -10.05
CA ARG A 148 -23.59 17.95 -10.43
C ARG A 148 -23.21 19.28 -11.11
N TRP A 149 -24.03 19.68 -12.09
CA TRP A 149 -23.75 20.84 -12.92
C TRP A 149 -23.64 22.17 -12.14
N TYR A 150 -24.42 22.35 -11.07
CA TYR A 150 -24.40 23.60 -10.31
C TYR A 150 -23.10 23.77 -9.48
N TRP A 151 -22.49 22.68 -9.01
CA TRP A 151 -21.16 22.75 -8.36
C TRP A 151 -20.07 23.11 -9.36
N ARG A 152 -20.22 22.70 -10.62
CA ARG A 152 -19.34 23.12 -11.71
C ARG A 152 -19.46 24.63 -11.98
N THR A 153 -20.67 25.18 -11.94
CA THR A 153 -20.90 26.63 -12.06
C THR A 153 -20.27 27.38 -10.88
N ALA A 154 -20.43 26.88 -9.65
CA ALA A 154 -19.79 27.45 -8.47
C ALA A 154 -18.26 27.39 -8.56
N LEU A 155 -17.69 26.28 -9.07
CA LEU A 155 -16.26 26.14 -9.34
C LEU A 155 -15.78 27.21 -10.34
N THR A 156 -16.52 27.43 -11.44
CA THR A 156 -16.13 28.44 -12.43
C THR A 156 -16.25 29.87 -11.88
N ILE A 157 -17.27 30.16 -11.06
CA ILE A 157 -17.42 31.46 -10.37
C ILE A 157 -16.24 31.70 -9.44
N THR A 158 -15.93 30.72 -8.57
CA THR A 158 -14.84 30.82 -7.59
C THR A 158 -13.47 30.94 -8.26
N ALA A 159 -13.22 30.19 -9.33
CA ALA A 159 -12.00 30.29 -10.12
C ALA A 159 -11.85 31.65 -10.83
N ALA A 160 -12.93 32.17 -11.42
CA ALA A 160 -12.91 33.49 -12.06
C ALA A 160 -12.66 34.62 -11.05
N GLY A 161 -13.31 34.58 -9.88
CA GLY A 161 -13.07 35.57 -8.82
C GLY A 161 -11.66 35.51 -8.25
N LEU A 162 -11.10 34.30 -8.06
CA LEU A 162 -9.71 34.14 -7.64
C LEU A 162 -8.76 34.77 -8.65
N TYR A 163 -8.99 34.57 -9.95
CA TYR A 163 -8.17 35.19 -11.00
C TYR A 163 -8.21 36.72 -10.96
N GLY A 164 -9.36 37.31 -10.60
CA GLY A 164 -9.50 38.76 -10.46
C GLY A 164 -8.76 39.37 -9.26
N VAL A 165 -8.37 38.57 -8.27
CA VAL A 165 -7.75 39.02 -7.01
C VAL A 165 -6.25 38.72 -6.96
N ILE A 166 -5.76 37.82 -7.82
CA ILE A 166 -4.34 37.51 -7.92
C ILE A 166 -3.60 38.72 -8.46
N ASP A 167 -2.77 39.31 -7.61
CA ASP A 167 -1.75 40.27 -8.06
C ASP A 167 -0.44 39.49 -8.31
N PRO A 168 0.16 39.56 -9.52
CA PRO A 168 1.44 38.91 -9.78
C PRO A 168 2.58 39.40 -8.86
N PHE A 169 2.45 40.58 -8.26
CA PHE A 169 3.42 41.10 -7.32
C PHE A 169 3.25 40.55 -5.90
N ASP A 170 2.08 40.04 -5.48
CA ASP A 170 1.87 39.48 -4.14
C ASP A 170 2.91 38.45 -3.70
N PRO A 171 3.28 37.43 -4.51
CA PRO A 171 4.33 36.51 -4.12
C PRO A 171 5.67 37.24 -3.93
N ILE A 172 5.99 38.23 -4.76
CA ILE A 172 7.22 39.03 -4.64
C ILE A 172 7.16 39.86 -3.35
N THR A 173 6.06 40.54 -3.09
CA THR A 173 5.79 41.31 -1.86
C THR A 173 5.92 40.43 -0.62
N SER A 174 5.39 39.20 -0.67
CA SER A 174 5.46 38.23 0.44
C SER A 174 6.87 37.72 0.72
N ILE A 175 7.71 37.60 -0.31
CA ILE A 175 9.10 37.15 -0.20
C ILE A 175 10.02 38.31 0.24
N THR A 176 9.75 39.51 -0.26
CA THR A 176 10.62 40.68 -0.07
C THR A 176 10.23 41.53 1.14
N GLY A 177 9.00 41.42 1.63
CA GLY A 177 8.45 42.24 2.71
C GLY A 177 8.23 43.71 2.33
N VAL A 178 8.44 44.07 1.07
CA VAL A 178 8.22 45.43 0.56
C VAL A 178 6.77 45.54 0.11
N PRO A 179 5.93 46.37 0.76
CA PRO A 179 4.56 46.59 0.29
C PRO A 179 4.59 47.22 -1.10
N ALA A 180 3.76 46.69 -2.01
CA ALA A 180 3.54 47.22 -3.35
C ALA A 180 2.73 48.54 -3.31
#